data_AF-A0A258RZN6-F1
#
_entry.id   AF-A0A258RZN6-F1
#
_cell.length_a   1.000
_cell.length_b   1.000
_cell.length_c   1.000
_cell.angle_alpha   90.00
_cell.angle_beta   90.00
_cell.angle_gamma   90.00
#
_symmetry.space_group_name_H-M   'P 1'
#
loop_
_entity.id
_entity.type
_entity.pdbx_description
1 polymer ?
#
loop_
_entity_poly.entity_id
_entity_poly.type
_entity_poly.pdbx_seq_one_letter_code
_entity_poly.pdbx_strand_id
1 'polypeptide(L)'
;MIRQTQMQIQVPVGSGGAPPDFNAYPLRDRLFGPGGAIFPDYVNPPSEGAPAGSPPAYVIGAAPGILFGAGTADLLCQPAGRPQIQVISAPAGARISVTPGAFTITGTDAGSTLCYGRPMVGNVVRVSRKGPRVGGPVVLRVTYPPIGAWYDHQVMIPAR
;
A
#
# COMPACT_ATOMS: atom_id res chain seq x y z
N MET A 1 -9.31 -14.23 42.52
CA MET A 1 -8.56 -13.23 41.74
C MET A 1 -8.07 -13.89 40.45
N ILE A 2 -8.73 -13.61 39.32
CA ILE A 2 -8.37 -14.18 38.02
C ILE A 2 -7.39 -13.22 37.35
N ARG A 3 -6.14 -13.65 37.16
CA ARG A 3 -5.13 -12.90 36.40
C ARG A 3 -5.52 -12.92 34.93
N GLN A 4 -5.95 -11.79 34.40
CA GLN A 4 -6.06 -11.58 32.96
C GLN A 4 -4.66 -11.51 32.36
N THR A 5 -4.22 -12.61 31.75
CA THR A 5 -3.04 -12.62 30.89
C THR A 5 -3.43 -11.88 29.61
N GLN A 6 -3.01 -10.61 29.49
CA GLN A 6 -3.10 -9.88 28.23
C GLN A 6 -2.27 -10.62 27.19
N MET A 7 -2.96 -11.32 26.29
CA MET A 7 -2.36 -11.88 25.09
C MET A 7 -2.14 -10.70 24.14
N GLN A 8 -0.97 -10.06 24.27
CA GLN A 8 -0.52 -9.07 23.30
C GLN A 8 -0.30 -9.82 21.98
N ILE A 9 -1.29 -9.76 21.10
CA ILE A 9 -1.11 -10.09 19.69
C ILE A 9 -0.21 -8.99 19.16
N GLN A 10 1.10 -9.20 19.24
CA GLN A 10 2.07 -8.49 18.41
C GLN A 10 1.69 -8.82 16.97
N VAL A 11 0.89 -7.96 16.35
CA VAL A 11 0.69 -7.95 14.90
C VAL A 11 2.05 -7.56 14.33
N PRO A 12 2.82 -8.50 13.74
CA PRO A 12 4.01 -8.13 13.01
C PRO A 12 3.53 -7.21 11.89
N VAL A 13 4.25 -6.14 11.59
CA VAL A 13 3.93 -5.26 10.47
C VAL A 13 4.03 -6.09 9.19
N GLY A 14 2.90 -6.66 8.78
CA GLY A 14 2.78 -7.64 7.72
C GLY A 14 3.26 -7.09 6.40
N SER A 15 4.11 -7.86 5.74
CA SER A 15 4.59 -7.64 4.39
C SER A 15 3.40 -7.57 3.42
N GLY A 16 2.90 -6.37 3.14
CA GLY A 16 1.84 -6.08 2.15
C GLY A 16 2.15 -6.57 0.74
N GLY A 17 2.14 -7.88 0.53
CA GLY A 17 2.30 -8.57 -0.75
C GLY A 17 0.96 -8.74 -1.46
N ALA A 18 0.98 -9.45 -2.58
CA ALA A 18 -0.24 -9.87 -3.27
C ALA A 18 -1.14 -10.71 -2.34
N PRO A 19 -2.46 -10.82 -2.61
CA PRO A 19 -3.33 -11.71 -1.87
C PRO A 19 -2.71 -13.11 -1.83
N PRO A 20 -2.65 -13.75 -0.67
CA PRO A 20 -2.07 -15.08 -0.58
C PRO A 20 -2.93 -16.07 -1.37
N ASP A 21 -2.27 -16.97 -2.12
CA ASP A 21 -2.96 -18.09 -2.72
C ASP A 21 -3.25 -19.17 -1.67
N PHE A 22 -4.21 -20.05 -1.95
CA PHE A 22 -4.51 -21.16 -1.06
C PHE A 22 -3.35 -22.18 -0.96
N ASN A 23 -2.27 -22.06 -1.74
CA ASN A 23 -1.12 -22.96 -1.63
C ASN A 23 -0.05 -22.42 -0.67
N ALA A 24 -0.06 -21.12 -0.38
CA ALA A 24 0.93 -20.42 0.45
C ALA A 24 0.80 -20.73 1.95
N TYR A 25 -0.34 -21.23 2.42
CA TYR A 25 -0.57 -21.59 3.83
C TYR A 25 -1.06 -23.04 3.96
N PRO A 26 -0.47 -23.89 4.81
CA PRO A 26 -1.01 -25.22 5.06
C PRO A 26 -2.41 -25.11 5.70
N LEU A 27 -3.29 -26.07 5.41
CA LEU A 27 -4.71 -26.06 5.81
C LEU A 27 -4.96 -25.75 7.30
N ARG A 28 -4.01 -26.10 8.17
CA ARG A 28 -4.04 -25.87 9.63
C ARG A 28 -3.91 -24.40 10.04
N ASP A 29 -3.28 -23.57 9.22
CA ASP A 29 -3.05 -22.14 9.48
C ASP A 29 -4.15 -21.28 8.85
N ARG A 30 -5.17 -21.91 8.25
CA ARG A 30 -6.33 -21.25 7.64
C ARG A 30 -7.49 -21.31 8.63
N LEU A 31 -7.93 -20.15 9.11
CA LEU A 31 -9.15 -20.07 9.90
C LEU A 31 -10.32 -19.74 8.97
N PHE A 32 -11.23 -20.70 8.80
CA PHE A 32 -12.44 -20.53 8.00
C PHE A 32 -13.57 -19.99 8.89
N GLY A 33 -14.08 -18.80 8.58
CA GLY A 33 -15.19 -18.17 9.30
C GLY A 33 -16.31 -17.71 8.37
N PRO A 34 -17.47 -17.29 8.92
CA PRO A 34 -18.52 -16.61 8.16
C PRO A 34 -17.98 -15.25 7.69
N GLY A 35 -17.34 -15.25 6.52
CA GLY A 35 -16.54 -14.14 6.02
C GLY A 35 -15.35 -14.54 5.13
N GLY A 36 -15.06 -15.84 4.99
CA GLY A 36 -13.99 -16.37 4.14
C GLY A 36 -12.82 -16.95 4.92
N ALA A 37 -11.67 -17.15 4.24
CA ALA A 37 -10.44 -17.61 4.88
C ALA A 37 -9.67 -16.43 5.48
N ILE A 38 -9.34 -16.51 6.77
CA ILE A 38 -8.55 -15.50 7.48
C ILE A 38 -7.09 -15.97 7.51
N PHE A 39 -6.19 -15.10 7.07
CA PHE A 39 -4.75 -15.20 7.21
C PHE A 39 -4.27 -14.12 8.19
N PRO A 40 -3.09 -14.26 8.82
CA PRO A 40 -2.62 -13.33 9.86
C PRO A 40 -2.71 -11.84 9.51
N ASP A 41 -2.56 -11.48 8.23
CA ASP A 41 -2.61 -10.09 7.73
C ASP A 41 -3.60 -9.87 6.58
N TYR A 42 -4.46 -10.85 6.25
CA TYR A 42 -5.34 -10.78 5.09
C TYR A 42 -6.64 -11.55 5.32
N VAL A 43 -7.78 -11.00 4.91
CA VAL A 43 -9.07 -11.69 4.96
C VAL A 43 -9.49 -11.89 3.52
N ASN A 44 -9.56 -13.15 3.06
CA ASN A 44 -10.08 -13.40 1.74
C ASN A 44 -11.60 -13.12 1.76
N PRO A 45 -12.12 -12.12 1.03
CA PRO A 45 -13.55 -11.84 1.02
C PRO A 45 -14.35 -13.08 0.58
N PRO A 46 -15.57 -13.27 1.08
CA PRO A 46 -16.46 -14.26 0.50
C PRO A 46 -16.71 -13.87 -0.96
N SER A 47 -16.81 -14.87 -1.83
CA SER A 47 -17.19 -14.72 -3.25
C SER A 47 -18.58 -14.10 -3.46
N GLU A 48 -19.27 -13.71 -2.39
CA GLU A 48 -20.59 -13.10 -2.39
C GLU A 48 -20.47 -11.58 -2.27
N GLY A 49 -20.54 -10.90 -3.41
CA GLY A 49 -20.61 -9.45 -3.52
C GLY A 49 -19.66 -8.86 -4.55
N ALA A 50 -18.58 -9.57 -4.87
CA ALA A 50 -17.69 -9.20 -5.95
C ALA A 50 -17.23 -10.43 -6.72
N PRO A 51 -17.30 -10.43 -8.06
CA PRO A 51 -16.79 -11.54 -8.84
C PRO A 51 -15.32 -11.76 -8.47
N ALA A 52 -14.95 -13.02 -8.24
CA ALA A 52 -13.55 -13.44 -8.16
C ALA A 52 -12.81 -12.86 -9.38
N GLY A 53 -11.76 -12.06 -9.15
CA GLY A 53 -11.07 -11.33 -10.21
C GLY A 53 -11.53 -9.88 -10.42
N SER A 54 -12.34 -9.31 -9.52
CA SER A 54 -12.55 -7.86 -9.48
C SER A 54 -11.20 -7.15 -9.35
N PRO A 55 -10.86 -6.20 -10.26
CA PRO A 55 -9.53 -5.60 -10.27
C PRO A 55 -9.31 -4.83 -8.95
N PRO A 56 -8.14 -4.95 -8.32
CA PRO A 56 -7.82 -4.17 -7.14
C PRO A 56 -7.86 -2.67 -7.47
N ALA A 57 -8.27 -1.86 -6.49
CA ALA A 57 -8.14 -0.42 -6.57
C ALA A 57 -6.66 -0.02 -6.49
N TYR A 58 -6.23 0.85 -7.39
CA TYR A 58 -4.91 1.46 -7.40
C TYR A 58 -5.00 2.74 -6.60
N VAL A 59 -4.36 2.75 -5.44
CA VAL A 59 -4.54 3.79 -4.43
C VAL A 59 -3.26 4.59 -4.27
N ILE A 60 -3.43 5.89 -4.08
CA ILE A 60 -2.35 6.83 -3.79
C ILE A 60 -2.61 7.55 -2.49
N GLY A 61 -1.55 8.07 -1.89
CA GLY A 61 -1.71 8.84 -0.68
C GLY A 61 -0.46 9.50 -0.15
N ALA A 62 -0.59 9.99 1.08
CA ALA A 62 0.44 10.72 1.77
C ALA A 62 0.45 10.37 3.26
N ALA A 63 1.54 10.71 3.92
CA ALA A 63 1.70 10.63 5.36
C ALA A 63 2.83 11.59 5.79
N PRO A 64 2.93 11.96 7.08
CA PRO A 64 4.04 12.78 7.56
C PRO A 64 5.41 12.21 7.15
N GLY A 65 6.22 13.04 6.48
CA GLY A 65 7.54 12.63 5.97
C GLY A 65 7.51 11.76 4.71
N ILE A 66 6.34 11.51 4.12
CA ILE A 66 6.15 10.82 2.84
C ILE A 66 5.67 11.82 1.81
N LEU A 67 6.39 11.90 0.70
CA LEU A 67 6.06 12.77 -0.43
C LEU A 67 4.94 12.19 -1.28
N PHE A 68 4.93 10.87 -1.44
CA PHE A 68 3.95 10.13 -2.24
C PHE A 68 3.93 8.67 -1.79
N GLY A 69 2.75 8.06 -1.73
CA GLY A 69 2.57 6.63 -1.49
C GLY A 69 1.68 6.04 -2.57
N ALA A 70 1.98 4.81 -3.00
CA ALA A 70 1.14 4.06 -3.92
C ALA A 70 1.00 2.59 -3.46
N GLY A 71 -0.17 2.01 -3.70
CA GLY A 71 -0.53 0.65 -3.29
C GLY A 71 -1.66 0.08 -4.14
N THR A 72 -1.94 -1.21 -3.96
CA THR A 72 -3.13 -1.84 -4.54
C THR A 72 -4.01 -2.37 -3.42
N ALA A 73 -5.28 -2.00 -3.41
CA ALA A 73 -6.23 -2.36 -2.38
C ALA A 73 -7.34 -3.24 -2.97
N ASP A 74 -7.78 -4.28 -2.26
CA ASP A 74 -8.98 -5.01 -2.64
C ASP A 74 -10.27 -4.28 -2.20
N LEU A 75 -11.41 -4.94 -2.36
CA LEU A 75 -12.72 -4.38 -2.03
C LEU A 75 -12.98 -4.25 -0.52
N LEU A 76 -12.20 -4.93 0.31
CA LEU A 76 -12.17 -4.74 1.76
C LEU A 76 -11.12 -3.70 2.18
N CYS A 77 -10.49 -3.03 1.21
CA CYS A 77 -9.36 -2.12 1.34
C CYS A 77 -8.14 -2.73 2.04
N GLN A 78 -7.90 -4.01 1.81
CA GLN A 78 -6.72 -4.69 2.29
C GLN A 78 -5.61 -4.61 1.24
N PRO A 79 -4.33 -4.56 1.65
CA PRO A 79 -3.21 -4.59 0.73
C PRO A 79 -3.25 -5.84 -0.15
N ALA A 80 -3.28 -5.63 -1.46
CA ALA A 80 -3.35 -6.66 -2.50
C ALA A 80 -2.11 -6.65 -3.42
N GLY A 81 -1.05 -5.94 -3.03
CA GLY A 81 0.16 -5.82 -3.85
C GLY A 81 0.86 -4.48 -3.75
N ARG A 82 2.06 -4.45 -4.32
CA ARG A 82 2.95 -3.28 -4.30
C ARG A 82 3.24 -2.81 -5.72
N PRO A 83 2.95 -1.54 -6.06
CA PRO A 83 3.44 -0.98 -7.30
C PRO A 83 4.96 -0.83 -7.26
N GLN A 84 5.57 -0.82 -8.44
CA GLN A 84 6.95 -0.38 -8.60
C GLN A 84 6.94 1.13 -8.82
N ILE A 85 7.80 1.86 -8.11
CA ILE A 85 7.96 3.31 -8.31
C ILE A 85 9.40 3.56 -8.73
N GLN A 86 9.57 4.16 -9.91
CA GLN A 86 10.86 4.60 -10.44
C GLN A 86 10.92 6.12 -10.41
N VAL A 87 12.07 6.68 -10.02
CA VAL A 87 12.30 8.13 -10.09
C VAL A 87 12.84 8.45 -11.48
N ILE A 88 12.09 9.23 -12.26
CA ILE A 88 12.47 9.64 -13.62
C ILE A 88 13.32 10.90 -13.56
N SER A 89 12.91 11.88 -12.75
CA SER A 89 13.68 13.10 -12.54
C SER A 89 13.44 13.65 -11.14
N ALA A 90 14.43 14.37 -10.61
CA ALA A 90 14.34 15.06 -9.34
C ALA A 90 15.15 16.36 -9.38
N PRO A 91 14.80 17.38 -8.56
CA PRO A 91 15.56 18.62 -8.49
C PRO A 91 16.98 18.40 -7.99
N ALA A 92 17.92 19.22 -8.45
CA ALA A 92 19.30 19.16 -7.99
C ALA A 92 19.39 19.30 -6.45
N GLY A 93 20.16 18.43 -5.81
CA GLY A 93 20.30 18.42 -4.34
C GLY A 93 19.18 17.69 -3.57
N ALA A 94 18.15 17.20 -4.26
CA ALA A 94 17.16 16.28 -3.70
C ALA A 94 17.65 14.84 -3.82
N ARG A 95 17.50 14.07 -2.75
CA ARG A 95 17.71 12.62 -2.73
C ARG A 95 16.36 11.95 -2.48
N ILE A 96 15.89 11.21 -3.47
CA ILE A 96 14.62 10.50 -3.44
C ILE A 96 14.90 9.04 -3.10
N SER A 97 14.13 8.50 -2.17
CA SER A 97 14.17 7.08 -1.80
C SER A 97 12.79 6.49 -1.95
N VAL A 98 12.73 5.29 -2.51
CA VAL A 98 11.50 4.50 -2.66
C VAL A 98 11.66 3.28 -1.76
N THR A 99 10.73 3.11 -0.83
CA THR A 99 10.80 2.02 0.16
C THR A 99 9.39 1.51 0.49
N PRO A 100 9.26 0.25 0.91
CA PRO A 100 8.12 -0.20 1.68
C PRO A 100 7.69 0.79 2.77
N GLY A 101 6.40 1.06 2.89
CA GLY A 101 5.88 1.90 3.97
C GLY A 101 4.38 1.97 4.03
N ALA A 102 3.89 2.57 5.11
CA ALA A 102 2.48 2.86 5.32
C ALA A 102 2.16 4.32 4.95
N PHE A 103 0.95 4.55 4.44
CA PHE A 103 0.41 5.86 4.11
C PHE A 103 -1.11 5.87 4.29
N THR A 104 -1.73 7.05 4.32
CA THR A 104 -3.18 7.17 4.32
C THR A 104 -3.66 7.38 2.89
N ILE A 105 -4.66 6.62 2.45
CA ILE A 105 -5.23 6.75 1.11
C ILE A 105 -5.93 8.11 1.00
N THR A 106 -5.50 8.93 0.05
CA THR A 106 -6.11 10.23 -0.24
C THR A 106 -6.61 10.34 -1.68
N GLY A 107 -6.35 9.32 -2.50
CA GLY A 107 -6.77 9.28 -3.90
C GLY A 107 -6.71 7.87 -4.48
N THR A 108 -7.26 7.73 -5.68
CA THR A 108 -7.16 6.51 -6.49
C THR A 108 -6.72 6.86 -7.90
N ASP A 109 -5.80 6.06 -8.46
CA ASP A 109 -5.41 6.15 -9.87
C ASP A 109 -6.40 5.43 -10.78
N ALA A 110 -6.98 4.33 -10.29
CA ALA A 110 -8.04 3.57 -10.95
C ALA A 110 -8.71 2.61 -9.96
N GLY A 111 -9.97 2.28 -10.21
CA GLY A 111 -10.77 1.41 -9.34
C GLY A 111 -11.70 2.19 -8.42
N SER A 112 -11.73 1.81 -7.14
CA SER A 112 -12.75 2.26 -6.18
C SER A 112 -12.24 3.31 -5.18
N THR A 113 -13.09 4.29 -4.87
CA THR A 113 -12.83 5.32 -3.84
C THR A 113 -13.26 4.91 -2.43
N LEU A 114 -13.82 3.70 -2.26
CA LEU A 114 -14.30 3.18 -0.97
C LEU A 114 -13.23 3.18 0.14
N CYS A 115 -11.96 3.19 -0.24
CA CYS A 115 -10.83 3.06 0.67
C CYS A 115 -10.24 4.40 1.14
N TYR A 116 -10.86 5.53 0.77
CA TYR A 116 -10.37 6.85 1.15
C TYR A 116 -10.31 7.03 2.68
N GLY A 117 -9.23 7.65 3.15
CA GLY A 117 -8.97 7.88 4.57
C GLY A 117 -8.47 6.65 5.33
N ARG A 118 -8.42 5.45 4.70
CA ARG A 118 -7.92 4.24 5.36
C ARG A 118 -6.40 4.17 5.33
N PRO A 119 -5.76 3.59 6.37
CA PRO A 119 -4.34 3.29 6.33
C PRO A 119 -4.08 2.18 5.31
N MET A 120 -2.96 2.30 4.62
CA MET A 120 -2.53 1.39 3.57
C MET A 120 -1.04 1.10 3.66
N VAL A 121 -0.63 -0.09 3.25
CA VAL A 121 0.77 -0.46 3.08
C VAL A 121 1.06 -0.61 1.59
N GLY A 122 2.17 -0.03 1.14
CA GLY A 122 2.63 -0.12 -0.24
C GLY A 122 4.07 0.36 -0.37
N ASN A 123 4.37 1.03 -1.48
CA ASN A 123 5.65 1.72 -1.67
C ASN A 123 5.46 3.22 -1.47
N VAL A 124 6.37 3.81 -0.71
CA VAL A 124 6.35 5.23 -0.37
C VAL A 124 7.65 5.89 -0.81
N VAL A 125 7.50 7.12 -1.26
CA VAL A 125 8.56 8.01 -1.73
C VAL A 125 8.87 8.98 -0.62
N ARG A 126 10.14 9.02 -0.20
CA ARG A 126 10.65 9.97 0.78
C ARG A 126 11.73 10.83 0.14
N VAL A 127 11.75 12.10 0.55
CA VAL A 127 12.76 13.06 0.11
C VAL A 127 13.68 13.40 1.27
N SER A 128 14.97 13.30 1.03
CA SER A 128 16.01 13.90 1.87
C SER A 128 16.67 15.04 1.09
N ARG A 129 17.01 16.13 1.76
CA ARG A 129 17.51 17.36 1.13
C ARG A 129 18.89 17.70 1.64
N LYS A 130 19.77 18.14 0.75
CA LYS A 130 21.06 18.72 1.13
C LYS A 130 20.99 20.24 0.97
N GLY A 131 20.43 20.90 1.97
CA GLY A 131 20.35 22.37 2.04
C GLY A 131 18.91 22.92 1.99
N PRO A 132 18.72 24.19 2.40
CA PRO A 132 17.39 24.78 2.59
C PRO A 132 16.64 24.95 1.25
N ARG A 133 17.32 25.41 0.20
CA ARG A 133 16.68 25.81 -1.08
C ARG A 133 16.25 24.68 -2.02
N VAL A 134 16.26 23.42 -1.57
CA VAL A 134 15.90 22.29 -2.44
C VAL A 134 14.38 22.18 -2.52
N GLY A 135 13.80 22.57 -3.66
CA GLY A 135 12.38 22.45 -3.99
C GLY A 135 12.18 22.32 -5.50
N GLY A 136 11.02 21.82 -5.90
CA GLY A 136 10.69 21.61 -7.33
C GLY A 136 10.02 20.28 -7.63
N PRO A 137 9.74 20.01 -8.91
CA PRO A 137 9.02 18.82 -9.33
C PRO A 137 9.91 17.57 -9.29
N VAL A 138 9.34 16.47 -8.83
CA VAL A 138 9.87 15.11 -8.98
C VAL A 138 8.90 14.37 -9.88
N VAL A 139 9.43 13.76 -10.94
CA VAL A 139 8.66 12.90 -11.83
C VAL A 139 8.92 11.45 -11.45
N LEU A 140 7.85 10.73 -11.14
CA LEU A 140 7.84 9.34 -10.73
C LEU A 140 7.14 8.53 -11.82
N ARG A 141 7.63 7.34 -12.14
CA ARG A 141 6.87 6.34 -12.90
C ARG A 141 6.31 5.33 -11.93
N VAL A 142 4.99 5.21 -11.91
CA VAL A 142 4.27 4.24 -11.09
C VAL A 142 3.80 3.12 -12.01
N THR A 143 4.25 1.90 -11.73
CA THR A 143 3.91 0.69 -12.50
C THR A 143 3.15 -0.27 -11.60
N TYR A 144 2.07 -0.84 -12.10
CA TYR A 144 1.29 -1.89 -11.46
C TYR A 144 1.51 -3.23 -12.20
N PRO A 145 2.51 -4.04 -11.79
CA PRO A 145 2.91 -5.25 -12.52
C PRO A 145 1.76 -6.22 -12.83
N PRO A 146 0.77 -6.45 -11.94
CA PRO A 146 -0.30 -7.42 -12.20
C PRO A 146 -1.12 -7.16 -13.48
N ILE A 147 -1.23 -5.89 -13.91
CA ILE A 147 -1.97 -5.52 -15.13
C ILE A 147 -1.09 -4.89 -16.21
N GLY A 148 0.22 -4.75 -15.95
CA GLY A 148 1.16 -4.11 -16.87
C GLY A 148 0.93 -2.61 -17.13
N ALA A 149 0.02 -1.97 -16.40
CA ALA A 149 -0.26 -0.54 -16.54
C ALA A 149 0.78 0.32 -15.81
N TRP A 150 1.07 1.48 -16.36
CA TRP A 150 1.98 2.46 -15.78
C TRP A 150 1.55 3.88 -16.15
N TYR A 151 1.96 4.84 -15.33
CA TYR A 151 1.79 6.26 -15.62
C TYR A 151 2.91 7.07 -14.96
N ASP A 152 3.15 8.28 -15.47
CA ASP A 152 4.08 9.22 -14.87
C ASP A 152 3.30 10.17 -13.94
N HIS A 153 3.76 10.26 -12.69
CA HIS A 153 3.19 11.09 -11.64
C HIS A 153 4.16 12.20 -11.26
N GLN A 154 3.69 13.44 -11.22
CA GLN A 154 4.49 14.58 -10.81
C GLN A 154 4.11 15.03 -9.40
N VAL A 155 5.09 15.03 -8.49
CA VAL A 155 4.91 15.52 -7.11
C VAL A 155 5.87 16.66 -6.83
N MET A 156 5.41 17.63 -6.04
CA MET A 156 6.19 18.82 -5.71
C MET A 156 6.89 18.66 -4.38
N ILE A 157 8.21 18.84 -4.37
CA ILE A 157 8.95 19.08 -3.13
C ILE A 157 8.75 20.55 -2.76
N PRO A 158 8.06 20.86 -1.65
CA PRO A 158 7.84 22.25 -1.24
C PRO A 158 9.18 22.88 -0.86
N ALA A 159 9.56 24.02 -1.42
CA ALA A 159 10.76 24.75 -1.02
C ALA A 159 10.65 25.19 0.46
N ARG A 160 11.77 25.21 1.19
CA ARG A 160 11.85 25.68 2.58
C ARG A 160 12.95 26.73 2.74
#